data_AF-A0A9E0N8G4-F1
#
_entry.id   AF-A0A9E0N8G4-F1
#
_cell.length_a   1.000
_cell.length_b   1.000
_cell.length_c   1.000
_cell.angle_alpha   90.00
_cell.angle_beta   90.00
_cell.angle_gamma   90.00
#
_symmetry.space_group_name_H-M   'P 1'
#
loop_
_entity.id
_entity.type
_entity.pdbx_description
1 polymer ?
#
loop_
_entity_poly.entity_id
_entity_poly.type
_entity_poly.pdbx_seq_one_letter_code
_entity_poly.pdbx_strand_id
1 'polypeptide(L)'
;MSSTTTLTSLENPSEFIARHIGISAADEVVMLEAVGAPSRQALMDEIVPPSITRSRAMDIPAAITEAAALAELKAIAAKNKVFKSFIGQGYYGTHTPGVILRNILENPAWYTAYTPYQAEISQGRMEALVNFQTMICDLTALPMANASMLDEATAAAEAMTLAQRSVKNKSNTFIISGDCHP
;
A
#
# COMPACT_ATOMS: atom_id res chain seq x y z
N MET A 1 -25.99 -1.62 47.25
CA MET A 1 -26.21 -0.79 46.04
C MET A 1 -25.57 -1.53 44.88
N SER A 2 -26.37 -2.08 43.97
CA SER A 2 -25.86 -2.81 42.80
C SER A 2 -25.20 -1.82 41.86
N SER A 3 -23.87 -1.88 41.70
CA SER A 3 -23.20 -1.06 40.68
C SER A 3 -23.48 -1.69 39.32
N THR A 4 -24.50 -1.18 38.64
CA THR A 4 -24.80 -1.60 37.27
C THR A 4 -23.65 -1.19 36.36
N THR A 5 -22.98 -2.18 35.79
CA THR A 5 -21.95 -2.02 34.76
C THR A 5 -22.51 -1.21 33.58
N THR A 6 -21.79 -0.19 33.14
CA THR A 6 -22.23 0.65 32.01
C THR A 6 -22.10 -0.11 30.68
N LEU A 7 -22.88 0.26 29.66
CA LEU A 7 -22.77 -0.35 28.33
C LEU A 7 -21.35 -0.19 27.75
N THR A 8 -20.75 0.99 27.92
CA THR A 8 -19.37 1.29 27.47
C THR A 8 -18.33 0.36 28.09
N SER A 9 -18.50 -0.05 29.36
CA SER A 9 -17.60 -1.01 30.00
C SER A 9 -17.74 -2.45 29.48
N LEU A 10 -18.74 -2.73 28.64
CA LEU A 10 -18.92 -4.02 27.95
C LEU A 10 -18.41 -3.98 26.51
N GLU A 11 -18.01 -2.82 25.98
CA GLU A 11 -17.48 -2.66 24.63
C GLU A 11 -15.98 -3.01 24.59
N ASN A 12 -15.51 -3.57 23.47
CA ASN A 12 -14.09 -3.82 23.21
C ASN A 12 -13.58 -2.87 22.10
N PRO A 13 -13.22 -1.61 22.43
CA PRO A 13 -12.74 -0.65 21.44
C PRO A 13 -11.40 -1.07 20.81
N SER A 14 -10.68 -2.01 21.42
CA SER A 14 -9.41 -2.57 20.95
C SER A 14 -9.56 -3.88 20.17
N GLU A 15 -10.76 -4.28 19.76
CA GLU A 15 -11.02 -5.59 19.13
C GLU A 15 -10.13 -5.89 17.91
N PHE A 16 -9.71 -4.86 17.17
CA PHE A 16 -8.85 -5.03 15.99
C PHE A 16 -7.45 -5.54 16.33
N ILE A 17 -6.92 -5.22 17.53
CA ILE A 17 -5.57 -5.62 17.94
C ILE A 17 -5.43 -7.14 17.91
N ALA A 18 -6.42 -7.87 18.43
CA ALA A 18 -6.40 -9.33 18.47
C ALA A 18 -6.63 -9.99 17.10
N ARG A 19 -7.14 -9.26 16.10
CA ARG A 19 -7.25 -9.74 14.70
C ARG A 19 -5.99 -9.45 13.90
N HIS A 20 -5.30 -8.35 14.22
CA HIS A 20 -4.08 -7.93 13.55
C HIS A 20 -2.84 -8.66 14.06
N ILE A 21 -2.72 -8.84 15.38
CA ILE A 21 -1.62 -9.56 16.01
C ILE A 21 -2.00 -11.03 16.11
N GLY A 22 -1.33 -11.88 15.33
CA GLY A 22 -1.57 -13.32 15.33
C GLY A 22 -0.98 -14.08 16.53
N ILE A 23 -0.13 -13.43 17.32
CA ILE A 23 0.56 -14.01 18.48
C ILE A 23 -0.34 -13.87 19.71
N SER A 24 -0.69 -14.99 20.34
CA SER A 24 -1.43 -14.98 21.61
C SER A 24 -0.52 -14.73 22.81
N ALA A 25 -1.10 -14.47 23.99
CA ALA A 25 -0.33 -14.35 25.22
C ALA A 25 0.43 -15.64 25.57
N ALA A 26 -0.10 -16.83 25.21
CA ALA A 26 0.58 -18.10 25.42
C ALA A 26 1.77 -18.26 24.47
N ASP A 27 1.62 -17.86 23.20
CA ASP A 27 2.71 -17.86 22.22
C ASP A 27 3.83 -16.89 22.64
N GLU A 28 3.48 -15.71 23.16
CA GLU A 28 4.46 -14.73 23.65
C GLU A 28 5.34 -15.32 24.75
N VAL A 29 4.78 -16.10 25.68
CA VAL A 29 5.57 -16.79 26.74
C VAL A 29 6.56 -17.78 26.14
N VAL A 30 6.11 -18.63 25.21
CA VAL A 30 6.96 -19.63 24.54
C VAL A 30 8.08 -18.95 23.75
N MET A 31 7.75 -17.88 23.03
CA MET A 31 8.72 -17.11 22.23
C MET A 31 9.75 -16.40 23.10
N LEU A 32 9.33 -15.79 24.22
CA LEU A 32 10.21 -15.11 25.17
C LEU A 32 11.19 -16.10 25.83
N GLU A 33 10.72 -17.29 26.20
CA GLU A 33 11.58 -18.36 26.71
C GLU A 33 12.63 -18.79 25.68
N ALA A 34 12.23 -18.98 24.41
CA ALA A 34 13.13 -19.38 23.34
C ALA A 34 14.25 -18.36 23.06
N VAL A 35 13.97 -17.05 23.22
CA VAL A 35 14.96 -15.99 23.05
C VAL A 35 15.67 -15.60 24.35
N GLY A 36 15.28 -16.19 25.49
CA GLY A 36 15.89 -15.93 26.81
C GLY A 36 15.53 -14.58 27.43
N ALA A 37 14.44 -13.94 27.00
CA ALA A 37 14.02 -12.64 27.51
C ALA A 37 12.94 -12.77 28.60
N PRO A 38 13.03 -12.03 29.72
CA PRO A 38 12.08 -12.17 30.83
C PRO A 38 10.73 -11.49 30.58
N SER A 39 10.66 -10.56 29.62
CA SER A 39 9.42 -9.91 29.17
C SER A 39 9.64 -9.23 27.82
N ARG A 40 8.55 -8.91 27.11
CA ARG A 40 8.60 -8.10 25.89
C ARG A 40 9.25 -6.73 26.11
N GLN A 41 8.99 -6.09 27.26
CA GLN A 41 9.60 -4.79 27.56
C GLN A 41 11.12 -4.91 27.74
N ALA A 42 11.58 -5.92 28.48
CA ALA A 42 13.01 -6.15 28.68
C ALA A 42 13.73 -6.44 27.34
N LEU A 43 13.11 -7.23 26.46
CA LEU A 43 13.63 -7.48 25.11
C LEU A 43 13.75 -6.18 24.30
N MET A 44 12.74 -5.30 24.38
CA MET A 44 12.77 -4.00 23.69
C MET A 44 13.85 -3.08 24.25
N ASP A 45 14.04 -3.03 25.56
CA ASP A 45 15.05 -2.20 26.22
C ASP A 45 16.49 -2.66 25.91
N GLU A 46 16.68 -3.95 25.64
CA GLU A 46 17.97 -4.50 25.18
C GLU A 46 18.26 -4.16 23.71
N ILE A 47 17.25 -4.21 22.84
CA ILE A 47 17.40 -4.01 21.39
C ILE A 47 17.47 -2.53 21.01
N VAL A 48 16.64 -1.68 21.61
CA VAL A 48 16.50 -0.28 21.21
C VAL A 48 17.38 0.61 22.08
N PRO A 49 18.40 1.29 21.52
CA PRO A 49 19.25 2.15 22.32
C PRO A 49 18.47 3.25 23.05
N PRO A 50 18.75 3.51 24.35
CA PRO A 50 18.05 4.54 25.12
C PRO A 50 18.14 5.94 24.49
N SER A 51 19.22 6.23 23.77
CA SER A 51 19.44 7.53 23.10
C SER A 51 18.43 7.85 22.00
N ILE A 52 17.76 6.84 21.44
CA ILE A 52 16.73 6.99 20.40
C ILE A 52 15.36 6.46 20.83
N THR A 53 15.25 5.95 22.06
CA THR A 53 13.99 5.42 22.59
C THR A 53 13.01 6.57 22.86
N ARG A 54 11.78 6.40 22.43
CA ARG A 54 10.72 7.37 22.68
C ARG A 54 10.26 7.27 24.14
N SER A 55 10.40 8.35 24.91
CA SER A 55 10.06 8.41 26.34
C SER A 55 8.58 8.70 26.66
N ARG A 56 7.78 9.02 25.64
CA ARG A 56 6.36 9.34 25.78
C ARG A 56 5.51 8.53 24.80
N ALA A 57 4.28 8.23 25.19
CA ALA A 57 3.31 7.63 24.29
C ALA A 57 3.08 8.50 23.05
N MET A 58 2.65 7.89 21.95
CA MET A 58 2.23 8.64 20.77
C MET A 58 0.98 9.46 21.10
N ASP A 59 0.99 10.72 20.66
CA ASP A 59 -0.18 11.59 20.72
C ASP A 59 -1.11 11.25 19.54
N ILE A 60 -1.86 10.17 19.69
CA ILE A 60 -2.82 9.68 18.70
C ILE A 60 -4.18 9.41 19.38
N PRO A 61 -5.30 9.48 18.64
CA PRO A 61 -6.61 9.15 19.19
C PRO A 61 -6.65 7.75 19.79
N ALA A 62 -7.52 7.57 20.78
CA ALA A 62 -7.78 6.25 21.34
C ALA A 62 -8.28 5.29 20.26
N ALA A 63 -7.95 4.00 20.42
CA ALA A 63 -8.45 2.96 19.52
C ALA A 63 -9.97 2.94 19.50
N ILE A 64 -10.52 2.64 18.32
CA ILE A 64 -11.95 2.46 18.07
C ILE A 64 -12.15 1.13 17.34
N THR A 65 -13.39 0.62 17.38
CA THR A 65 -13.75 -0.63 16.68
C THR A 65 -13.64 -0.47 15.17
N GLU A 66 -13.55 -1.60 14.44
CA GLU A 66 -13.51 -1.57 12.97
C GLU A 66 -14.76 -0.91 12.39
N ALA A 67 -15.93 -1.19 12.97
CA ALA A 67 -17.19 -0.61 12.56
C ALA A 67 -17.24 0.92 12.77
N ALA A 68 -16.71 1.40 13.90
CA ALA A 68 -16.63 2.83 14.18
C ALA A 68 -15.66 3.54 13.22
N ALA A 69 -14.48 2.96 12.97
CA ALA A 69 -13.51 3.50 12.01
C ALA A 69 -14.11 3.60 10.59
N LEU A 70 -14.82 2.56 10.14
CA LEU A 70 -15.48 2.58 8.83
C LEU A 70 -16.59 3.64 8.77
N ALA A 71 -17.38 3.80 9.83
CA ALA A 71 -18.42 4.81 9.90
C ALA A 71 -17.83 6.24 9.84
N GLU A 72 -16.75 6.49 10.57
CA GLU A 72 -16.04 7.76 10.57
C GLU A 72 -15.46 8.07 9.18
N LEU A 73 -14.72 7.13 8.58
CA LEU A 73 -14.16 7.29 7.24
C LEU A 73 -15.25 7.51 6.19
N LYS A 74 -16.40 6.85 6.31
CA LYS A 74 -17.56 7.08 5.43
C LYS A 74 -18.14 8.47 5.58
N ALA A 75 -18.21 9.01 6.81
CA ALA A 75 -18.65 10.38 7.05
C ALA A 75 -17.69 11.42 6.46
N ILE A 76 -16.37 11.15 6.49
CA ILE A 76 -15.36 11.97 5.83
C ILE A 76 -15.53 11.89 4.31
N ALA A 77 -15.60 10.67 3.76
CA ALA A 77 -15.75 10.44 2.33
C ALA A 77 -17.03 11.08 1.75
N ALA A 78 -18.12 11.15 2.53
CA ALA A 78 -19.37 11.80 2.13
C ALA A 78 -19.25 13.32 1.91
N LYS A 79 -18.16 13.95 2.36
CA LYS A 79 -17.87 15.37 2.08
C LYS A 79 -17.35 15.59 0.65
N ASN A 80 -16.84 14.54 0.00
CA ASN A 80 -16.36 14.62 -1.38
C ASN A 80 -17.55 14.78 -2.35
N LYS A 81 -17.36 15.58 -3.40
CA LYS A 81 -18.33 15.75 -4.48
C LYS A 81 -17.81 15.06 -5.73
N VAL A 82 -18.50 13.99 -6.15
CA VAL A 82 -18.14 13.23 -7.35
C VAL A 82 -18.77 13.90 -8.57
N PHE A 83 -17.95 14.54 -9.40
CA PHE A 83 -18.37 15.21 -10.63
C PHE A 83 -18.08 14.36 -11.87
N LYS A 84 -18.80 14.63 -12.95
CA LYS A 84 -18.34 14.27 -14.29
C LYS A 84 -17.23 15.26 -14.69
N SER A 85 -15.99 14.87 -14.48
CA SER A 85 -14.83 15.71 -14.74
C SER A 85 -14.31 15.52 -16.16
N PHE A 86 -14.27 16.60 -16.93
CA PHE A 86 -13.67 16.65 -18.28
C PHE A 86 -12.42 17.54 -18.31
N ILE A 87 -11.68 17.58 -17.19
CA ILE A 87 -10.46 18.39 -17.05
C ILE A 87 -9.34 17.86 -17.96
N GLY A 88 -9.28 16.53 -18.16
CA GLY A 88 -8.19 15.88 -18.90
C GLY A 88 -6.90 15.88 -18.09
N GLN A 89 -5.80 16.30 -18.70
CA GLN A 89 -4.48 16.40 -18.04
C GLN A 89 -3.97 15.05 -17.52
N GLY A 90 -4.00 14.01 -18.36
CA GLY A 90 -3.51 12.67 -18.01
C GLY A 90 -4.51 11.79 -17.24
N TYR A 91 -5.61 12.35 -16.71
CA TYR A 91 -6.62 11.59 -15.97
C TYR A 91 -7.99 11.66 -16.64
N TYR A 92 -8.52 10.49 -16.98
CA TYR A 92 -9.78 10.35 -17.71
C TYR A 92 -10.69 9.34 -17.01
N GLY A 93 -11.97 9.66 -16.90
CA GLY A 93 -12.95 8.74 -16.33
C GLY A 93 -13.02 7.42 -17.12
N THR A 94 -13.07 6.29 -16.42
CA THR A 94 -13.14 4.96 -17.02
C THR A 94 -14.19 4.09 -16.33
N HIS A 95 -14.70 3.09 -17.05
CA HIS A 95 -15.58 2.08 -16.48
C HIS A 95 -14.76 0.83 -16.17
N THR A 96 -14.47 0.61 -14.89
CA THR A 96 -13.84 -0.63 -14.42
C THR A 96 -14.86 -1.77 -14.50
N PRO A 97 -14.62 -2.84 -15.31
CA PRO A 97 -15.54 -3.96 -15.38
C PRO A 97 -15.76 -4.61 -14.00
N GLY A 98 -17.02 -4.84 -13.63
CA GLY A 98 -17.37 -5.37 -12.30
C GLY A 98 -16.69 -6.70 -11.96
N VAL A 99 -16.42 -7.54 -12.95
CA VAL A 99 -15.68 -8.80 -12.78
C VAL A 99 -14.21 -8.57 -12.37
N ILE A 100 -13.57 -7.51 -12.89
CA ILE A 100 -12.20 -7.13 -12.54
C ILE A 100 -12.18 -6.50 -11.14
N LEU A 101 -13.10 -5.57 -10.88
CA LEU A 101 -13.23 -4.93 -9.56
C LEU A 101 -13.37 -5.99 -8.46
N ARG A 102 -14.32 -6.91 -8.62
CA ARG A 102 -14.65 -7.89 -7.59
C ARG A 102 -13.59 -8.97 -7.39
N ASN A 103 -13.03 -9.50 -8.47
CA ASN A 103 -12.20 -10.71 -8.41
C ASN A 103 -10.70 -10.44 -8.40
N ILE A 104 -10.28 -9.20 -8.67
CA ILE A 104 -8.86 -8.79 -8.64
C ILE A 104 -8.67 -7.71 -7.57
N LEU A 105 -9.27 -6.54 -7.72
CA LEU A 105 -9.00 -5.40 -6.82
C LEU A 105 -9.50 -5.62 -5.39
N GLU A 106 -10.68 -6.24 -5.23
CA GLU A 106 -11.28 -6.56 -3.93
C GLU A 106 -10.90 -7.96 -3.42
N ASN A 107 -9.96 -8.66 -4.05
CA ASN A 107 -9.59 -10.04 -3.71
C ASN A 107 -8.18 -10.13 -3.10
N PRO A 108 -8.03 -10.51 -1.80
CA PRO A 108 -6.74 -10.58 -1.15
C PRO A 108 -5.76 -11.55 -1.81
N ALA A 109 -6.23 -12.57 -2.53
CA ALA A 109 -5.35 -13.47 -3.26
C ALA A 109 -4.51 -12.76 -4.34
N TRP A 110 -4.96 -11.60 -4.82
CA TRP A 110 -4.26 -10.81 -5.83
C TRP A 110 -3.42 -9.67 -5.24
N TYR A 111 -3.81 -9.07 -4.11
CA TYR A 111 -3.13 -7.88 -3.56
C TYR A 111 -2.27 -8.13 -2.32
N THR A 112 -2.28 -9.33 -1.72
CA THR A 112 -1.48 -9.61 -0.50
C THR A 112 -0.09 -10.16 -0.80
N ALA A 113 0.11 -10.81 -1.95
CA ALA A 113 1.43 -11.27 -2.39
C ALA A 113 2.32 -10.09 -2.80
N TYR A 114 3.63 -10.22 -2.57
CA TYR A 114 4.61 -9.20 -2.96
C TYR A 114 5.27 -9.53 -4.31
N THR A 115 6.36 -8.82 -4.63
CA THR A 115 7.17 -9.02 -5.82
C THR A 115 7.41 -10.51 -6.11
N PRO A 116 7.25 -10.97 -7.38
CA PRO A 116 7.40 -12.37 -7.76
C PRO A 116 8.87 -12.84 -7.77
N TYR A 117 9.53 -12.81 -6.62
CA TYR A 117 10.89 -13.35 -6.46
C TYR A 117 10.96 -14.87 -6.64
N GLN A 118 9.90 -15.59 -6.24
CA GLN A 118 9.76 -17.03 -6.44
C GLN A 118 8.80 -17.27 -7.61
N ALA A 119 9.35 -17.42 -8.82
CA ALA A 119 8.57 -17.47 -10.05
C ALA A 119 7.59 -18.65 -10.08
N GLU A 120 7.97 -19.81 -9.57
CA GLU A 120 7.22 -21.07 -9.62
C GLU A 120 5.85 -20.98 -8.92
N ILE A 121 5.78 -20.19 -7.85
CA ILE A 121 4.55 -19.94 -7.08
C ILE A 121 3.89 -18.58 -7.44
N SER A 122 4.34 -17.97 -8.53
CA SER A 122 3.94 -16.61 -8.92
C SER A 122 3.47 -16.50 -10.37
N GLN A 123 3.33 -17.63 -11.08
CA GLN A 123 3.03 -17.67 -12.51
C GLN A 123 1.76 -16.89 -12.87
N GLY A 124 0.69 -16.96 -12.07
CA GLY A 124 -0.57 -16.26 -12.40
C GLY A 124 -0.43 -14.74 -12.53
N ARG A 125 0.28 -14.06 -11.62
CA ARG A 125 0.51 -12.62 -11.73
C ARG A 125 1.59 -12.28 -12.75
N MET A 126 2.60 -13.13 -12.92
CA MET A 126 3.61 -12.94 -13.96
C MET A 126 3.00 -13.00 -15.36
N GLU A 127 2.08 -13.92 -15.60
CA GLU A 127 1.35 -14.02 -16.87
C GLU A 127 0.54 -12.75 -17.13
N ALA A 128 -0.17 -12.22 -16.12
CA ALA A 128 -0.86 -10.94 -16.24
C ALA A 128 0.09 -9.77 -16.57
N LEU A 129 1.30 -9.75 -16.01
CA LEU A 129 2.33 -8.74 -16.33
C LEU A 129 2.88 -8.92 -17.75
N VAL A 130 3.05 -10.14 -18.23
CA VAL A 130 3.42 -10.41 -19.64
C VAL A 130 2.31 -9.93 -20.57
N ASN A 131 1.04 -10.14 -20.22
CA ASN A 131 -0.09 -9.61 -20.98
C ASN A 131 -0.09 -8.07 -21.02
N PHE A 132 0.25 -7.42 -19.90
CA PHE A 132 0.45 -5.96 -19.86
C PHE A 132 1.58 -5.53 -20.81
N GLN A 133 2.73 -6.21 -20.78
CA GLN A 133 3.86 -5.91 -21.67
C GLN A 133 3.47 -6.06 -23.14
N THR A 134 2.84 -7.18 -23.50
CA THR A 134 2.36 -7.44 -24.86
C THR A 134 1.37 -6.37 -25.31
N MET A 135 0.38 -6.02 -24.47
CA MET A 135 -0.58 -4.95 -24.76
C MET A 135 0.12 -3.61 -25.05
N ILE A 136 1.12 -3.23 -24.25
CA ILE A 136 1.88 -1.98 -24.47
C ILE A 136 2.70 -2.07 -25.76
N CYS A 137 3.38 -3.19 -26.04
CA CYS A 137 4.12 -3.39 -27.28
C CYS A 137 3.19 -3.30 -28.50
N ASP A 138 2.03 -3.95 -28.47
CA ASP A 138 1.06 -3.94 -29.57
C ASP A 138 0.50 -2.54 -29.83
N LEU A 139 0.17 -1.78 -28.77
CA LEU A 139 -0.38 -0.42 -28.89
C LEU A 139 0.66 0.63 -29.32
N THR A 140 1.90 0.48 -28.87
CA THR A 140 2.98 1.46 -29.16
C THR A 140 3.83 1.07 -30.36
N ALA A 141 3.70 -0.16 -30.86
CA ALA A 141 4.55 -0.78 -31.87
C ALA A 141 6.05 -0.79 -31.51
N LEU A 142 6.39 -0.72 -30.23
CA LEU A 142 7.76 -0.86 -29.73
C LEU A 142 8.08 -2.33 -29.43
N PRO A 143 9.35 -2.76 -29.59
CA PRO A 143 9.73 -4.17 -29.48
C PRO A 143 9.72 -4.70 -28.04
N MET A 144 9.71 -3.83 -27.03
CA MET A 144 9.70 -4.23 -25.63
C MET A 144 9.05 -3.19 -24.72
N ALA A 145 8.46 -3.67 -23.64
CA ALA A 145 7.93 -2.87 -22.55
C ALA A 145 8.33 -3.51 -21.21
N ASN A 146 8.43 -2.69 -20.16
CA ASN A 146 8.62 -3.17 -18.80
C ASN A 146 7.27 -3.53 -18.14
N ALA A 147 7.29 -3.97 -16.89
CA ALA A 147 6.11 -4.38 -16.13
C ALA A 147 5.47 -3.23 -15.32
N SER A 148 5.44 -2.00 -15.88
CA SER A 148 4.97 -0.71 -15.30
C SER A 148 6.04 0.23 -14.71
N MET A 149 5.62 1.48 -14.49
CA MET A 149 6.31 2.57 -13.80
C MET A 149 5.31 3.23 -12.83
N LEU A 150 5.76 4.20 -12.02
CA LEU A 150 4.91 4.84 -11.00
C LEU A 150 3.78 5.70 -11.62
N ASP A 151 4.13 6.58 -12.55
CA ASP A 151 3.20 7.45 -13.27
C ASP A 151 3.81 7.94 -14.60
N GLU A 152 3.05 8.72 -15.37
CA GLU A 152 3.46 9.25 -16.68
C GLU A 152 4.69 10.17 -16.60
N ALA A 153 4.69 11.12 -15.66
CA ALA A 153 5.75 12.11 -15.55
C ALA A 153 7.10 11.48 -15.15
N THR A 154 7.08 10.55 -14.19
CA THR A 154 8.27 9.80 -13.78
C THR A 154 8.74 8.84 -14.86
N ALA A 155 7.84 8.22 -15.63
CA ALA A 155 8.22 7.43 -16.80
C ALA A 155 8.90 8.28 -17.88
N ALA A 156 8.41 9.51 -18.13
CA ALA A 156 9.05 10.45 -19.05
C ALA A 156 10.45 10.89 -18.58
N ALA A 157 10.62 11.13 -17.27
CA ALA A 157 11.92 11.44 -16.68
C ALA A 157 12.92 10.27 -16.79
N GLU A 158 12.45 9.04 -16.65
CA GLU A 158 13.27 7.84 -16.87
C GLU A 158 13.63 7.66 -18.35
N ALA A 159 12.72 7.99 -19.27
CA ALA A 159 13.02 8.03 -20.70
C ALA A 159 14.10 9.07 -21.03
N MET A 160 14.05 10.27 -20.41
CA MET A 160 15.10 11.28 -20.52
C MET A 160 16.45 10.75 -20.01
N THR A 161 16.46 10.07 -18.86
CA THR A 161 17.67 9.48 -18.26
C THR A 161 18.24 8.37 -19.14
N LEU A 162 17.38 7.52 -19.70
CA LEU A 162 17.76 6.49 -20.67
C LEU A 162 18.40 7.13 -21.91
N ALA A 163 17.76 8.14 -22.49
CA ALA A 163 18.27 8.86 -23.66
C ALA A 163 19.64 9.49 -23.39
N GLN A 164 19.82 10.14 -22.23
CA GLN A 164 21.09 10.74 -21.83
C GLN A 164 22.22 9.69 -21.73
N ARG A 165 21.92 8.47 -21.27
CA ARG A 165 22.90 7.38 -21.12
C ARG A 165 23.18 6.66 -22.45
N SER A 166 22.18 6.55 -23.33
CA SER A 166 22.29 5.80 -24.58
C SER A 166 22.84 6.62 -25.75
N VAL A 167 22.64 7.94 -25.75
CA VAL A 167 23.04 8.82 -26.86
C VAL A 167 24.49 9.30 -26.67
N LYS A 168 25.31 9.24 -27.73
CA LYS A 168 26.73 9.66 -27.71
C LYS A 168 26.95 11.18 -27.82
N ASN A 169 25.87 11.96 -27.94
CA ASN A 169 25.93 13.41 -28.06
C ASN A 169 26.35 14.02 -26.71
N LYS A 170 27.20 15.04 -26.74
CA LYS A 170 27.67 15.77 -25.56
C LYS A 170 26.71 16.88 -25.09
N SER A 171 25.62 17.12 -25.82
CA SER A 171 24.62 18.11 -25.45
C SER A 171 23.98 17.78 -24.11
N ASN A 172 23.87 18.78 -23.24
CA ASN A 172 23.12 18.71 -21.98
C ASN A 172 21.69 19.26 -22.11
N THR A 173 21.21 19.45 -23.34
CA THR A 173 19.87 19.99 -23.59
C THR A 173 18.91 18.87 -23.95
N PHE A 174 17.80 18.77 -23.21
CA PHE A 174 16.65 17.93 -23.53
C PHE A 174 15.47 18.82 -23.89
N ILE A 175 14.76 18.50 -24.97
CA ILE A 175 13.65 19.31 -25.47
C ILE A 175 12.34 18.68 -25.02
N ILE A 176 11.49 19.47 -24.38
CA ILE A 176 10.14 19.10 -23.97
C ILE A 176 9.17 19.97 -24.79
N SER A 177 8.13 19.36 -25.35
CA SER A 177 7.10 20.11 -26.05
C SER A 177 6.36 21.03 -25.09
N GLY A 178 6.01 22.24 -25.54
CA GLY A 178 5.22 23.19 -24.74
C GLY A 178 3.80 22.71 -24.42
N ASP A 179 3.32 21.69 -25.14
CA ASP A 179 1.96 21.14 -25.01
C ASP A 179 1.92 19.82 -24.23
N CYS A 180 3.02 19.39 -23.60
CA CYS A 180 2.98 18.30 -22.63
C CYS A 180 2.08 18.66 -21.44
N HIS A 181 1.63 17.66 -20.69
CA HIS A 181 0.91 17.91 -19.44
C HIS A 181 1.80 18.71 -18.46
N PRO A 182 1.23 19.74 -17.79
CA PRO A 182 1.97 20.63 -16.91
C PRO A 182 2.39 19.98 -15.59
#